data_AF-A0A9E6JPX0-F1
#
_entry.id   AF-A0A9E6JPX0-F1
#
_cell.length_a   1.000
_cell.length_b   1.000
_cell.length_c   1.000
_cell.angle_alpha   90.00
_cell.angle_beta   90.00
_cell.angle_gamma   90.00
#
_symmetry.space_group_name_H-M   'P 1'
#
loop_
_entity.id
_entity.type
_entity.pdbx_description
1 polymer ?
#
loop_
_entity_poly.entity_id
_entity_poly.type
_entity_poly.pdbx_seq_one_letter_code
_entity_poly.pdbx_strand_id
1 'polypeptide(L)'
;MRDHTPDFKMHELSSENKGLIRQTVQQLLEKLAGDGKLACDSLLEFWVEVPGVQHPRGTFQGGFLMPDSFIYITDYFTCGVQALKPLAAYAESDGGMDKVWDDLFDELFYQIEIFTSTAASPKGITLELWAGNRLRPEGEWIYAVDRKIELY
;
A
#
# COMPACT_ATOMS: atom_id res chain seq x y z
N MET A 1 -34.55 0.19 18.17
CA MET A 1 -33.26 0.60 17.59
C MET A 1 -33.03 -0.34 16.43
N ARG A 2 -33.19 0.11 15.17
CA ARG A 2 -32.85 -0.75 14.02
C ARG A 2 -31.33 -0.78 13.95
N ASP A 3 -30.77 -1.98 14.00
CA ASP A 3 -29.36 -2.21 13.76
C ASP A 3 -29.10 -1.76 12.31
N HIS A 4 -28.49 -0.59 12.15
CA HIS A 4 -28.11 -0.02 10.87
C HIS A 4 -26.64 -0.35 10.56
N THR A 5 -26.09 -1.41 11.18
CA THR A 5 -24.79 -1.93 10.79
C THR A 5 -24.90 -2.36 9.33
N PRO A 6 -24.23 -1.68 8.39
CA PRO A 6 -24.19 -2.15 7.01
C PRO A 6 -23.62 -3.57 7.04
N ASP A 7 -24.19 -4.50 6.27
CA ASP A 7 -23.61 -5.84 6.10
C ASP A 7 -22.24 -5.68 5.43
N PHE A 8 -21.20 -5.46 6.24
CA PHE A 8 -19.82 -5.41 5.79
C PHE A 8 -19.41 -6.83 5.44
N LYS A 9 -19.36 -7.11 4.14
CA LYS A 9 -18.83 -8.37 3.63
C LYS A 9 -17.47 -8.11 3.00
N MET A 10 -16.44 -8.63 3.64
CA MET A 10 -15.09 -8.59 3.09
C MET A 10 -15.03 -9.50 1.86
N HIS A 11 -14.51 -8.96 0.77
CA HIS A 11 -14.28 -9.69 -0.47
C HIS A 11 -12.78 -9.87 -0.61
N GLU A 12 -12.30 -11.10 -0.40
CA GLU A 12 -10.87 -11.41 -0.56
C GLU A 12 -10.43 -11.18 -2.00
N LEU A 13 -9.22 -10.64 -2.17
CA LEU A 13 -8.59 -10.54 -3.48
C LEU A 13 -8.29 -11.95 -4.01
N SER A 14 -8.52 -12.14 -5.30
CA SER A 14 -8.09 -13.36 -5.98
C SER A 14 -6.56 -13.51 -5.95
N SER A 15 -6.07 -14.73 -6.09
CA SER A 15 -4.63 -15.03 -6.16
C SER A 15 -3.94 -14.26 -7.28
N GLU A 16 -4.61 -14.05 -8.42
CA GLU A 16 -4.11 -13.28 -9.54
C GLU A 16 -3.91 -11.81 -9.17
N ASN A 17 -4.90 -11.21 -8.49
CA ASN A 17 -4.82 -9.81 -8.04
C ASN A 17 -3.75 -9.65 -6.94
N LYS A 18 -3.68 -10.58 -5.98
CA LYS A 18 -2.60 -10.61 -4.97
C LYS A 18 -1.22 -10.71 -5.63
N GLY A 19 -1.06 -11.54 -6.65
CA GLY A 19 0.17 -11.67 -7.43
C GLY A 19 0.56 -10.39 -8.15
N LEU A 20 -0.40 -9.72 -8.82
CA LEU A 20 -0.17 -8.44 -9.51
C LEU A 20 0.28 -7.34 -8.55
N ILE A 21 -0.41 -7.21 -7.41
CA ILE A 21 -0.08 -6.23 -6.37
C ILE A 21 1.31 -6.52 -5.81
N ARG A 22 1.59 -7.80 -5.45
CA ARG A 22 2.90 -8.23 -4.95
C ARG A 22 4.03 -7.85 -5.89
N GLN A 23 3.92 -8.22 -7.17
CA GLN A 23 4.93 -7.91 -8.17
C GLN A 23 5.13 -6.40 -8.33
N THR A 24 4.04 -5.63 -8.32
CA THR A 24 4.09 -4.17 -8.49
C THR A 24 4.79 -3.51 -7.31
N VAL A 25 4.40 -3.85 -6.09
CA VAL A 25 4.98 -3.28 -4.86
C VAL A 25 6.45 -3.66 -4.73
N GLN A 26 6.83 -4.90 -5.01
CA GLN A 26 8.24 -5.31 -5.01
C GLN A 26 9.07 -4.42 -5.95
N GLN A 27 8.61 -4.22 -7.19
CA GLN A 27 9.30 -3.35 -8.15
C GLN A 27 9.40 -1.89 -7.69
N LEU A 28 8.35 -1.36 -7.06
CA LEU A 28 8.36 0.00 -6.52
C LEU A 28 9.37 0.13 -5.38
N LEU A 29 9.36 -0.79 -4.41
CA LEU A 29 10.27 -0.73 -3.27
C LEU A 29 11.73 -0.98 -3.67
N GLU A 30 11.98 -1.92 -4.59
CA GLU A 30 13.31 -2.16 -5.15
C GLU A 30 13.82 -0.94 -5.89
N LYS A 31 12.97 -0.27 -6.67
CA LYS A 31 13.33 0.96 -7.37
C LYS A 31 13.64 2.09 -6.40
N LEU A 32 12.78 2.31 -5.40
CA LEU A 32 12.96 3.32 -4.35
C LEU A 32 14.29 3.13 -3.60
N ALA A 33 14.59 1.88 -3.21
CA ALA A 33 15.83 1.53 -2.54
C ALA A 33 17.06 1.67 -3.47
N GLY A 34 16.96 1.20 -4.71
CA GLY A 34 18.03 1.31 -5.72
C GLY A 34 18.36 2.75 -6.09
N ASP A 35 17.39 3.65 -6.00
CA ASP A 35 17.59 5.10 -6.17
C ASP A 35 18.23 5.78 -4.94
N GLY A 36 18.46 5.03 -3.85
CA GLY A 36 18.98 5.57 -2.60
C GLY A 36 18.00 6.53 -1.92
N LYS A 37 16.69 6.35 -2.16
CA LYS A 37 15.61 7.21 -1.66
C LYS A 37 14.77 6.56 -0.56
N LEU A 38 15.14 5.36 -0.12
CA LEU A 38 14.55 4.71 1.04
C LEU A 38 15.03 5.41 2.33
N ALA A 39 14.27 6.41 2.79
CA ALA A 39 14.52 7.14 4.02
C ALA A 39 13.67 6.57 5.18
N CYS A 40 13.89 7.08 6.39
CA CYS A 40 13.27 6.50 7.58
C CYS A 40 11.79 6.90 7.77
N ASP A 41 11.31 7.82 6.95
CA ASP A 41 9.93 8.25 6.82
C ASP A 41 9.29 7.77 5.50
N SER A 42 9.88 6.75 4.87
CA SER A 42 9.36 6.18 3.63
C SER A 42 8.05 5.45 3.85
N LEU A 43 7.08 5.77 3.00
CA LEU A 43 5.71 5.26 3.01
C LEU A 43 5.41 4.51 1.72
N LEU A 44 4.59 3.48 1.83
CA LEU A 44 3.82 2.90 0.74
C LEU A 44 2.37 3.36 0.91
N GLU A 45 1.92 4.28 0.08
CA GLU A 45 0.56 4.80 0.05
C GLU A 45 -0.24 4.16 -1.10
N PHE A 46 -1.56 4.05 -0.93
CA PHE A 46 -2.43 3.67 -2.03
C PHE A 46 -3.78 4.40 -2.05
N TRP A 47 -4.35 4.46 -3.26
CA TRP A 47 -5.72 4.88 -3.52
C TRP A 47 -6.46 3.80 -4.31
N VAL A 48 -7.73 3.61 -3.98
CA VAL A 48 -8.66 2.68 -4.60
C VAL A 48 -9.73 3.46 -5.35
N GLU A 49 -9.77 3.28 -6.66
CA GLU A 49 -10.79 3.85 -7.53
C GLU A 49 -11.77 2.73 -7.93
N VAL A 50 -13.00 2.80 -7.41
CA VAL A 50 -14.06 1.83 -7.74
C VAL A 50 -14.96 2.40 -8.84
N PRO A 51 -15.16 1.68 -9.97
CA PRO A 51 -16.01 2.15 -11.06
C PRO A 51 -17.42 2.53 -10.61
N GLY A 52 -17.86 3.73 -11.01
CA GLY A 52 -19.20 4.23 -10.70
C GLY A 52 -19.39 4.72 -9.26
N VAL A 53 -18.36 4.61 -8.41
CA VAL A 53 -18.37 5.18 -7.06
C VAL A 53 -17.58 6.48 -7.09
N GLN A 54 -18.25 7.61 -6.87
CA GLN A 54 -17.54 8.85 -6.58
C GLN A 54 -17.05 8.81 -5.14
N HIS A 55 -15.80 8.35 -4.97
CA HIS A 55 -15.11 8.48 -3.69
C HIS A 55 -14.40 9.84 -3.68
N PRO A 56 -14.85 10.82 -2.87
CA PRO A 56 -14.09 12.05 -2.71
C PRO A 56 -12.76 11.68 -2.06
N ARG A 57 -11.65 11.80 -2.80
CA ARG A 57 -10.31 11.68 -2.21
C ARG A 57 -10.27 12.65 -1.04
N GLY A 58 -10.03 12.13 0.17
CA GLY A 58 -9.94 12.97 1.36
C GLY A 58 -8.91 14.07 1.14
N THR A 59 -9.15 15.26 1.68
CA THR A 59 -8.15 16.33 1.67
C THR A 59 -7.78 16.70 3.09
N PHE A 60 -6.48 16.79 3.37
CA PHE A 60 -5.99 17.36 4.61
C PHE A 60 -6.26 18.87 4.64
N GLN A 61 -6.27 19.46 5.84
CA GLN A 61 -6.28 20.92 5.96
C GLN A 61 -5.06 21.50 5.22
N GLY A 62 -5.30 22.31 4.19
CA GLY A 62 -4.26 22.82 3.29
C GLY A 62 -4.39 22.34 1.84
N GLY A 63 -5.32 21.43 1.52
CA GLY A 63 -5.65 21.04 0.14
C GLY A 63 -4.86 19.85 -0.41
N PHE A 64 -4.14 19.12 0.44
CA PHE A 64 -3.36 17.94 0.06
C PHE A 64 -4.23 16.68 0.04
N LEU A 65 -4.03 15.82 -0.96
CA LEU A 65 -4.77 14.56 -1.10
C LEU A 65 -4.32 13.56 -0.04
N MET A 66 -5.28 12.99 0.67
CA MET A 66 -5.09 11.92 1.63
C MET A 66 -5.18 10.56 0.92
N PRO A 67 -4.25 9.62 1.15
CA PRO A 67 -4.39 8.26 0.67
C PRO A 67 -5.55 7.54 1.37
N ASP A 68 -6.06 6.49 0.74
CA ASP A 68 -7.03 5.63 1.40
C ASP A 68 -6.35 4.90 2.58
N SER A 69 -5.11 4.45 2.36
CA SER A 69 -4.26 3.95 3.44
C SER A 69 -2.77 4.06 3.10
N PHE A 70 -1.93 3.82 4.10
CA PHE A 70 -0.49 3.79 3.98
C PHE A 70 0.15 2.78 4.92
N ILE A 71 1.37 2.36 4.58
CA ILE A 71 2.23 1.49 5.39
C ILE A 71 3.60 2.15 5.50
N TYR A 72 4.18 2.16 6.70
CA TYR A 72 5.58 2.57 6.87
C TYR A 72 6.49 1.45 6.35
N ILE A 73 7.26 1.74 5.30
CA ILE A 73 8.20 0.77 4.73
C ILE A 73 9.26 0.37 5.77
N THR A 74 9.55 1.28 6.70
CA THR A 74 10.49 1.08 7.81
C THR A 74 10.02 0.13 8.90
N ASP A 75 8.75 -0.26 8.92
CA ASP A 75 8.26 -1.30 9.83
C ASP A 75 8.74 -2.69 9.37
N TYR A 76 9.22 -2.80 8.13
CA TYR A 76 9.61 -4.05 7.48
C TYR A 76 11.08 -4.04 7.04
N PHE A 77 11.57 -2.92 6.51
CA PHE A 77 12.91 -2.80 5.94
C PHE A 77 13.76 -1.70 6.62
N THR A 78 15.07 -1.89 6.57
CA THR A 78 16.04 -0.91 7.08
C THR A 78 16.14 0.30 6.13
N CYS A 79 16.08 1.52 6.66
CA CYS A 79 16.27 2.76 5.90
C CYS A 79 17.75 3.14 5.71
N GLY A 80 18.02 4.08 4.79
CA GLY A 80 19.35 4.68 4.59
C GLY A 80 20.37 3.80 3.85
N VAL A 81 19.91 2.69 3.27
CA VAL A 81 20.72 1.74 2.48
C VAL A 81 20.19 1.67 1.04
N GLN A 82 21.09 1.45 0.08
CA GLN A 82 20.74 1.35 -1.35
C GLN A 82 20.24 -0.05 -1.76
N ALA A 83 19.59 -0.76 -0.84
CA ALA A 83 19.06 -2.09 -1.05
C ALA A 83 17.99 -2.40 0.00
N LEU A 84 16.96 -3.17 -0.37
CA LEU A 84 16.00 -3.67 0.60
C LEU A 84 16.69 -4.68 1.52
N LYS A 85 16.77 -4.33 2.80
CA LYS A 85 17.29 -5.20 3.85
C LYS A 85 16.22 -5.35 4.91
N PRO A 86 15.86 -6.56 5.32
CA PRO A 86 14.88 -6.74 6.37
C PRO A 86 15.36 -6.14 7.69
N LEU A 87 14.45 -5.75 8.57
CA LEU A 87 14.82 -5.34 9.93
C LEU A 87 15.48 -6.48 10.71
N ALA A 88 16.24 -6.12 11.74
CA ALA A 88 16.93 -7.09 12.59
C ALA A 88 15.99 -8.13 13.23
N ALA A 89 14.75 -7.75 13.53
CA ALA A 89 13.73 -8.65 14.08
C ALA A 89 13.43 -9.85 13.15
N TYR A 90 13.62 -9.69 11.84
CA TYR A 90 13.43 -10.75 10.86
C TYR A 90 14.69 -11.59 10.63
N ALA A 91 15.87 -11.09 10.99
CA ALA A 91 17.13 -11.82 10.85
C ALA A 91 17.23 -13.02 11.82
N GLU A 92 16.52 -12.97 12.94
CA GLU A 92 16.44 -14.06 13.93
C GLU A 92 15.31 -15.06 13.61
N SER A 93 14.46 -14.75 12.63
CA SER A 93 13.37 -15.62 12.19
C SER A 93 13.81 -16.52 11.03
N ASP A 94 13.43 -17.80 11.05
CA ASP A 94 13.79 -18.80 10.01
C ASP A 94 13.33 -18.41 8.59
N GLY A 95 12.46 -17.42 8.43
CA GLY A 95 11.91 -17.00 7.13
C GLY A 95 12.63 -15.82 6.46
N GLY A 96 13.54 -15.12 7.15
CA GLY A 96 14.36 -14.04 6.57
C GLY A 96 13.58 -13.05 5.70
N MET A 97 14.00 -12.89 4.44
CA MET A 97 13.39 -11.95 3.49
C MET A 97 11.96 -12.35 3.08
N ASP A 98 11.68 -13.65 2.94
CA ASP A 98 10.36 -14.13 2.52
C ASP A 98 9.30 -13.79 3.57
N LYS A 99 9.65 -13.96 4.86
CA LYS A 99 8.74 -13.62 5.96
C LYS A 99 8.40 -12.13 6.03
N VAL A 100 9.37 -11.25 5.74
CA VAL A 100 9.15 -9.80 5.71
C VAL A 100 8.15 -9.42 4.62
N TRP A 101 8.30 -10.03 3.44
CA TRP A 101 7.36 -9.82 2.35
C TRP A 101 5.98 -10.35 2.71
N ASP A 102 5.89 -11.54 3.29
CA ASP A 102 4.61 -12.12 3.68
C ASP A 102 3.88 -11.22 4.68
N ASP A 103 4.55 -10.73 5.73
CA ASP A 103 3.93 -9.83 6.71
C ASP A 103 3.48 -8.50 6.09
N LEU A 104 4.33 -7.88 5.25
CA LEU A 104 3.97 -6.65 4.54
C LEU A 104 2.75 -6.86 3.66
N PHE A 105 2.71 -7.98 2.93
CA PHE A 105 1.62 -8.27 2.01
C PHE A 105 0.33 -8.66 2.72
N ASP A 106 0.41 -9.34 3.86
CA ASP A 106 -0.77 -9.64 4.68
C ASP A 106 -1.43 -8.34 5.16
N GLU A 107 -0.66 -7.35 5.63
CA GLU A 107 -1.19 -6.04 5.98
C GLU A 107 -1.77 -5.31 4.76
N LEU A 108 -1.01 -5.23 3.67
CA LEU A 108 -1.43 -4.50 2.47
C LEU A 108 -2.70 -5.08 1.85
N PHE A 109 -2.79 -6.41 1.72
CA PHE A 109 -3.96 -7.06 1.16
C PHE A 109 -5.18 -6.85 2.05
N TYR A 110 -5.03 -6.97 3.36
CA TYR A 110 -6.11 -6.70 4.30
C TYR A 110 -6.66 -5.28 4.16
N GLN A 111 -5.78 -4.28 4.06
CA GLN A 111 -6.20 -2.89 3.87
C GLN A 111 -6.89 -2.68 2.51
N ILE A 112 -6.33 -3.20 1.41
CA ILE A 112 -6.96 -3.08 0.08
C ILE A 112 -8.35 -3.74 0.07
N GLU A 113 -8.48 -4.94 0.63
CA GLU A 113 -9.74 -5.69 0.70
C GLU A 113 -10.84 -4.91 1.47
N ILE A 114 -10.47 -4.13 2.50
CA ILE A 114 -11.38 -3.21 3.19
C ILE A 114 -11.90 -2.14 2.22
N PHE A 115 -11.01 -1.48 1.47
CA PHE A 115 -11.40 -0.39 0.57
C PHE A 115 -12.12 -0.88 -0.70
N THR A 116 -11.92 -2.14 -1.10
CA THR A 116 -12.66 -2.77 -2.20
C THR A 116 -13.95 -3.48 -1.77
N SER A 117 -14.23 -3.57 -0.47
CA SER A 117 -15.37 -4.35 0.10
C SER A 117 -16.76 -3.93 -0.42
N THR A 118 -16.91 -2.68 -0.88
CA THR A 118 -18.18 -2.17 -1.40
C THR A 118 -18.48 -2.62 -2.84
N ALA A 119 -17.48 -3.13 -3.54
CA ALA A 119 -17.61 -3.60 -4.91
C ALA A 119 -17.92 -5.10 -4.95
N ALA A 120 -19.01 -5.47 -5.62
CA ALA A 120 -19.36 -6.89 -5.81
C ALA A 120 -18.37 -7.65 -6.71
N SER A 121 -17.55 -6.93 -7.49
CA SER A 121 -16.51 -7.49 -8.35
C SER A 121 -15.30 -6.55 -8.36
N PRO A 122 -14.06 -7.09 -8.31
CA PRO A 122 -12.84 -6.29 -8.40
C PRO A 122 -12.57 -5.76 -9.80
N LYS A 123 -13.27 -6.25 -10.83
CA LYS A 123 -13.00 -5.90 -12.22
C LYS A 123 -13.17 -4.40 -12.46
N GLY A 124 -12.12 -3.77 -12.97
CA GLY A 124 -12.08 -2.33 -13.25
C GLY A 124 -11.79 -1.46 -12.04
N ILE A 125 -11.68 -2.04 -10.83
CA ILE A 125 -11.11 -1.32 -9.69
C ILE A 125 -9.67 -1.01 -10.02
N THR A 126 -9.28 0.25 -9.83
CA THR A 126 -7.91 0.67 -10.06
C THR A 126 -7.23 1.00 -8.74
N LEU A 127 -6.03 0.45 -8.55
CA LEU A 127 -5.15 0.79 -7.45
C LEU A 127 -4.06 1.74 -7.95
N GLU A 128 -3.92 2.87 -7.29
CA GLU A 128 -2.82 3.80 -7.50
C GLU A 128 -1.85 3.65 -6.32
N LEU A 129 -0.66 3.09 -6.55
CA LEU A 129 0.34 2.76 -5.52
C LEU A 129 1.49 3.76 -5.59
N TRP A 130 1.92 4.31 -4.46
CA TRP A 130 3.00 5.28 -4.37
C TRP A 130 3.97 4.88 -3.27
N ALA A 131 5.26 4.77 -3.58
CA ALA A 131 6.32 4.49 -2.60
C ALA A 131 7.32 5.65 -2.56
N GLY A 132 7.53 6.27 -1.41
CA GLY A 132 8.36 7.48 -1.33
C GLY A 132 8.40 8.15 0.03
N ASN A 133 8.81 9.43 0.06
CA ASN A 133 8.82 10.27 1.26
C ASN A 133 8.12 11.61 1.02
N ARG A 134 7.42 12.12 2.05
CA ARG A 134 6.76 13.44 2.03
C ARG A 134 7.30 14.35 3.12
N LEU A 135 7.24 15.66 2.88
CA LEU A 135 7.46 16.68 3.92
C LEU A 135 6.22 16.70 4.85
N ARG A 136 6.12 15.71 5.76
CA ARG A 136 4.97 15.40 6.63
C ARG A 136 3.87 14.58 5.91
N PRO A 137 3.00 13.85 6.65
CA PRO A 137 1.94 13.03 6.05
C PRO A 137 1.01 13.83 5.12
N GLU A 138 0.84 15.11 5.40
CA GLU A 138 0.01 16.03 4.62
C GLU A 138 0.80 16.82 3.55
N GLY A 139 2.07 16.51 3.29
CA GLY A 139 2.95 17.33 2.43
C GLY A 139 3.08 16.85 0.98
N GLU A 140 3.79 17.64 0.16
CA GLU A 140 4.20 17.21 -1.17
C GLU A 140 5.23 16.07 -1.08
N TRP A 141 5.21 15.20 -2.09
CA TRP A 141 6.24 14.18 -2.27
C TRP A 141 7.59 14.85 -2.52
N ILE A 142 8.57 14.55 -1.67
CA ILE A 142 9.97 14.91 -1.90
C ILE A 142 10.51 14.03 -3.04
N TYR A 143 10.15 12.75 -2.98
CA TYR A 143 10.43 11.76 -4.00
C TYR A 143 9.41 10.63 -3.86
N ALA A 144 8.90 10.15 -4.97
CA ALA A 144 8.08 8.95 -5.01
C ALA A 144 8.29 8.23 -6.34
N VAL A 145 8.07 6.92 -6.30
CA VAL A 145 7.82 6.09 -7.47
C VAL A 145 6.40 5.58 -7.37
N ASP A 146 5.66 5.68 -8.45
CA ASP A 146 4.25 5.32 -8.48
C ASP A 146 3.94 4.31 -9.58
N ARG A 147 2.84 3.57 -9.38
CA ARG A 147 2.22 2.78 -10.44
C ARG A 147 0.72 2.66 -10.23
N LYS A 148 -0.02 2.85 -11.30
CA LYS A 148 -1.46 2.57 -11.38
C LYS A 148 -1.69 1.19 -12.01
N ILE A 149 -2.46 0.32 -11.36
CA ILE A 149 -2.80 -1.03 -11.82
C ILE A 149 -4.30 -1.26 -11.74
N GLU A 150 -4.85 -1.97 -12.73
CA GLU A 150 -6.26 -2.38 -12.74
C GLU A 150 -6.38 -3.83 -12.23
N LEU A 151 -7.36 -4.07 -11.36
CA LEU A 151 -7.70 -5.39 -10.85
C LEU A 151 -8.67 -6.12 -11.79
N TYR A 152 -8.56 -7.44 -11.83
CA TYR A 152 -9.32 -8.32 -12.74
C TYR A 152 -10.40 -9.13 -12.03
#